data_AF-A0A8J3F7X5-F1
#
_entry.id   AF-A0A8J3F7X5-F1
#
_cell.length_a   1.000
_cell.length_b   1.000
_cell.length_c   1.000
_cell.angle_alpha   90.00
_cell.angle_beta   90.00
_cell.angle_gamma   90.00
#
_symmetry.space_group_name_H-M   'P 1'
#
loop_
_entity.id
_entity.type
_entity.pdbx_description
1 polymer ?
#
loop_
_entity_poly.entity_id
_entity_poly.type
_entity_poly.pdbx_seq_one_letter_code
_entity_poly.pdbx_strand_id
1 'polypeptide(L)'
;MSNDHNASSLPRAMQPEDCSRILIAALESGDLEASVSVYEENAILFKKSGEPMTGLDAIRTSNAGLIGMKPKFTIDFIQATISADGTLATNRMKADLSWTDKEGKMKQGSVDTLEVLRRQPDGSWRYVIDDPYGSMRAGMTQRQPA
;
A
#
# COMPACT_ATOMS: atom_id res chain seq x y z
N MET A 1 -30.86 -0.29 26.96
CA MET A 1 -29.45 -0.54 27.33
C MET A 1 -28.66 -0.43 26.05
N SER A 2 -27.84 0.61 25.99
CA SER A 2 -27.18 1.12 24.79
C SER A 2 -26.25 0.06 24.17
N ASN A 3 -26.41 -0.17 22.87
CA ASN A 3 -25.49 -0.98 22.11
C ASN A 3 -24.35 -0.05 21.68
N ASP A 4 -23.26 -0.05 22.43
CA ASP A 4 -22.04 0.67 22.07
C ASP A 4 -21.47 0.00 20.82
N HIS A 5 -21.80 0.55 19.66
CA HIS A 5 -21.01 0.34 18.45
C HIS A 5 -19.62 0.90 18.74
N ASN A 6 -18.69 0.03 19.11
CA ASN A 6 -17.27 0.31 19.14
C ASN A 6 -16.87 0.78 17.73
N ALA A 7 -16.89 2.09 17.51
CA ALA A 7 -16.27 2.71 16.36
C ALA A 7 -14.77 2.48 16.53
N SER A 8 -14.28 1.34 16.06
CA SER A 8 -12.86 1.02 16.10
C SER A 8 -12.11 2.12 15.37
N SER A 9 -11.32 2.89 16.11
CA SER A 9 -10.44 3.91 15.54
C SER A 9 -9.57 3.26 14.46
N LEU A 10 -9.46 3.92 13.30
CA LEU A 10 -8.60 3.44 12.21
C LEU A 10 -7.17 3.20 12.72
N PRO A 11 -6.50 2.14 12.23
CA PRO A 11 -5.13 1.86 12.61
C PRO A 11 -4.23 3.05 12.22
N ARG A 12 -3.25 3.34 13.09
CA ARG A 12 -2.27 4.41 12.87
C ARG A 12 -0.88 3.81 12.71
N ALA A 13 -0.18 4.22 11.67
CA ALA A 13 1.21 3.84 11.47
C ALA A 13 2.10 4.69 12.39
N MET A 14 2.77 4.06 13.36
CA MET A 14 3.63 4.77 14.32
C MET A 14 5.10 4.70 13.92
N GLN A 15 5.43 3.77 13.03
CA GLN A 15 6.68 3.68 12.28
C GLN A 15 6.39 3.72 10.77
N PRO A 16 7.34 4.14 9.92
CA PRO A 16 7.11 4.15 8.46
C PRO A 16 6.70 2.77 7.92
N GLU A 17 7.31 1.70 8.42
CA GLU A 17 7.02 0.33 8.01
C GLU A 17 5.59 -0.14 8.35
N ASP A 18 4.94 0.51 9.33
CA ASP A 18 3.56 0.18 9.70
C ASP A 18 2.57 0.53 8.59
N CYS A 19 2.86 1.53 7.75
CA CYS A 19 2.01 1.86 6.61
C CYS A 19 1.81 0.66 5.70
N SER A 20 2.89 -0.07 5.36
CA SER A 20 2.79 -1.25 4.48
C SER A 20 2.03 -2.39 5.16
N ARG A 21 2.26 -2.61 6.46
CA ARG A 21 1.58 -3.66 7.23
C ARG A 21 0.08 -3.40 7.33
N ILE A 22 -0.30 -2.16 7.64
CA ILE A 22 -1.69 -1.74 7.72
C ILE A 22 -2.36 -1.85 6.36
N LEU A 23 -1.71 -1.35 5.29
CA LEU A 23 -2.24 -1.43 3.93
C LEU A 23 -2.49 -2.88 3.52
N ILE A 24 -1.52 -3.78 3.70
CA ILE A 24 -1.68 -5.20 3.37
C ILE A 24 -2.83 -5.82 4.16
N ALA A 25 -2.86 -5.64 5.48
CA ALA A 25 -3.93 -6.19 6.32
C ALA A 25 -5.31 -5.68 5.88
N ALA A 26 -5.41 -4.40 5.52
CA ALA A 26 -6.63 -3.78 5.02
C ALA A 26 -7.05 -4.36 3.65
N LEU A 27 -6.12 -4.52 2.72
CA LEU A 27 -6.37 -5.11 1.40
C LEU A 27 -6.83 -6.58 1.49
N GLU A 28 -6.24 -7.36 2.40
CA GLU A 28 -6.59 -8.77 2.60
C GLU A 28 -7.92 -8.98 3.34
N SER A 29 -8.26 -8.09 4.27
CA SER A 29 -9.50 -8.13 5.05
C SER A 29 -10.67 -7.42 4.39
N GLY A 30 -10.41 -6.63 3.35
CA GLY A 30 -11.40 -5.82 2.65
C GLY A 30 -11.78 -4.52 3.35
N ASP A 31 -10.96 -4.04 4.28
CA ASP A 31 -11.16 -2.76 4.97
C ASP A 31 -10.70 -1.59 4.09
N LEU A 32 -11.61 -1.07 3.28
CA LEU A 32 -11.31 0.03 2.37
C LEU A 32 -10.88 1.30 3.13
N GLU A 33 -11.46 1.60 4.29
CA GLU A 33 -11.13 2.82 5.03
C GLU A 33 -9.73 2.73 5.65
N ALA A 34 -9.37 1.59 6.25
CA ALA A 34 -8.00 1.37 6.73
C ALA A 34 -6.98 1.36 5.58
N SER A 35 -7.37 0.90 4.39
CA SER A 35 -6.47 0.93 3.22
C SER A 35 -6.16 2.35 2.76
N VAL A 36 -7.10 3.29 2.91
CA VAL A 36 -6.93 4.68 2.48
C VAL A 36 -6.33 5.55 3.60
N SER A 37 -6.49 5.16 4.87
CA SER A 37 -6.05 5.96 6.02
C SER A 37 -4.53 6.16 6.14
N VAL A 38 -3.75 5.32 5.46
CA VAL A 38 -2.28 5.40 5.40
C VAL A 38 -1.76 6.38 4.34
N TYR A 39 -2.62 7.06 3.59
CA TYR A 39 -2.23 8.03 2.56
C TYR A 39 -2.50 9.48 2.99
N GLU A 40 -1.65 10.41 2.56
CA GLU A 40 -1.98 11.85 2.59
C GLU A 40 -3.06 12.20 1.56
N GLU A 41 -3.77 13.31 1.78
CA GLU A 41 -4.87 13.76 0.92
C GLU A 41 -4.50 13.87 -0.56
N ASN A 42 -3.26 14.29 -0.83
CA ASN A 42 -2.71 14.50 -2.17
C ASN A 42 -1.63 13.46 -2.54
N ALA A 43 -1.63 12.29 -1.90
CA ALA A 43 -0.65 11.24 -2.19
C ALA A 43 -0.72 10.79 -3.65
N ILE A 44 0.42 10.32 -4.16
CA ILE A 44 0.54 9.75 -5.51
C ILE A 44 0.71 8.24 -5.40
N LEU A 45 -0.18 7.48 -6.03
CA LEU A 45 -0.05 6.05 -6.25
C LEU A 45 0.23 5.77 -7.73
N PHE A 46 1.27 5.02 -8.05
CA PHE A 46 1.56 4.72 -9.44
C PHE A 46 0.89 3.44 -9.95
N LYS A 47 0.35 3.51 -11.17
CA LYS A 47 -0.05 2.32 -11.94
C LYS A 47 1.19 1.59 -12.49
N LYS A 48 1.00 0.34 -12.91
CA LYS A 48 2.04 -0.45 -13.62
C LYS A 48 2.57 0.28 -14.87
N SER A 49 1.70 1.01 -15.56
CA SER A 49 2.06 1.83 -16.74
C SER A 49 3.01 2.98 -16.43
N GLY A 50 3.15 3.36 -15.15
CA GLY A 50 3.87 4.57 -14.73
C GLY A 50 3.01 5.84 -14.68
N GLU A 51 1.73 5.75 -15.04
CA GLU A 51 0.79 6.85 -14.85
C GLU A 51 0.53 7.07 -13.35
N PRO A 52 0.62 8.33 -12.86
CA PRO A 52 0.30 8.66 -11.48
C PRO A 52 -1.22 8.75 -11.26
N MET A 53 -1.70 8.18 -10.16
CA MET A 53 -3.03 8.44 -9.59
C MET A 53 -2.86 9.34 -8.38
N THR A 54 -3.49 10.51 -8.40
CA THR A 54 -3.33 11.52 -7.36
C THR A 54 -4.59 11.62 -6.50
N GLY A 55 -4.39 11.62 -5.19
CA GLY A 55 -5.42 11.88 -4.19
C GLY A 55 -6.24 10.66 -3.77
N LEU A 56 -6.92 10.82 -2.63
CA LEU A 56 -7.58 9.71 -1.94
C LEU A 56 -8.68 9.03 -2.77
N ASP A 57 -9.42 9.75 -3.61
CA ASP A 57 -10.50 9.16 -4.42
C ASP A 57 -9.97 8.18 -5.47
N ALA A 58 -8.86 8.55 -6.14
CA ALA A 58 -8.22 7.69 -7.12
C ALA A 58 -7.59 6.45 -6.44
N ILE A 59 -6.93 6.66 -5.30
CA ILE A 59 -6.34 5.59 -4.48
C ILE A 59 -7.42 4.64 -3.96
N ARG A 60 -8.52 5.17 -3.43
CA ARG A 60 -9.68 4.40 -2.96
C ARG A 60 -10.24 3.50 -4.05
N THR A 61 -10.38 4.03 -5.27
CA THR A 61 -10.84 3.24 -6.43
C THR A 61 -9.86 2.10 -6.75
N SER A 62 -8.56 2.38 -6.73
CA SER A 62 -7.52 1.37 -6.95
C SER A 62 -7.55 0.27 -5.88
N ASN A 63 -7.59 0.66 -4.61
CA ASN A 63 -7.60 -0.27 -3.48
C ASN A 63 -8.88 -1.11 -3.45
N ALA A 64 -10.04 -0.54 -3.77
CA ALA A 64 -11.29 -1.29 -3.89
C ALA A 64 -11.20 -2.37 -4.98
N GLY A 65 -10.57 -2.06 -6.12
CA GLY A 65 -10.30 -3.03 -7.18
C GLY A 65 -9.42 -4.19 -6.70
N LEU A 66 -8.34 -3.87 -5.97
CA LEU A 66 -7.44 -4.87 -5.41
C LEU A 66 -8.13 -5.73 -4.34
N ILE A 67 -8.89 -5.13 -3.41
CA ILE A 67 -9.73 -5.85 -2.43
C ILE A 67 -10.69 -6.82 -3.13
N GLY A 68 -11.30 -6.41 -4.24
CA GLY A 68 -12.20 -7.26 -5.02
C GLY A 68 -11.54 -8.53 -5.57
N MET A 69 -10.22 -8.55 -5.71
CA MET A 69 -9.43 -9.73 -6.12
C MET A 69 -9.20 -10.70 -4.96
N LYS A 70 -9.49 -10.30 -3.71
CA LYS A 70 -9.21 -11.06 -2.48
C LYS A 70 -7.76 -11.54 -2.41
N PRO A 71 -6.78 -10.61 -2.50
CA PRO A 71 -5.38 -10.95 -2.56
C PRO A 71 -4.91 -11.59 -1.25
N LYS A 72 -3.84 -12.38 -1.35
CA LYS A 72 -3.04 -12.84 -0.21
C LYS A 72 -1.60 -12.48 -0.44
N PHE A 73 -1.00 -11.81 0.54
CA PHE A 73 0.37 -11.31 0.52
C PHE A 73 1.26 -12.14 1.44
N THR A 74 2.49 -12.37 1.00
CA THR A 74 3.57 -12.90 1.82
C THR A 74 4.70 -11.90 1.78
N ILE A 75 4.95 -11.22 2.89
CA ILE A 75 5.99 -10.19 3.00
C ILE A 75 7.35 -10.87 3.15
N ASP A 76 8.29 -10.53 2.26
CA ASP A 76 9.69 -10.93 2.36
C ASP A 76 10.45 -10.00 3.31
N PHE A 77 10.33 -8.68 3.10
CA PHE A 77 10.93 -7.67 3.95
C PHE A 77 10.18 -6.33 3.86
N ILE A 78 10.33 -5.51 4.89
CA ILE A 78 10.00 -4.08 4.90
C ILE A 78 11.19 -3.37 5.57
N GLN A 79 11.71 -2.31 4.95
CA GLN A 79 12.83 -1.54 5.46
C GLN A 79 12.61 -0.05 5.21
N ALA A 80 12.59 0.74 6.29
CA ALA A 80 12.57 2.19 6.18
C ALA A 80 13.94 2.83 6.40
N THR A 81 14.10 4.05 5.87
CA THR A 81 15.18 4.98 6.21
C THR A 81 14.56 6.33 6.51
N ILE A 82 14.72 6.80 7.75
CA ILE A 82 14.15 8.07 8.21
C ILE A 82 15.16 9.20 7.94
N SER A 83 14.66 10.36 7.50
CA SER A 83 15.45 11.57 7.28
C SER A 83 16.09 12.07 8.58
N ALA A 84 17.18 12.84 8.48
CA ALA A 84 17.91 13.33 9.66
C ALA A 84 17.06 14.20 10.60
N ASP A 85 16.05 14.89 10.07
CA ASP A 85 15.11 15.72 10.84
C ASP A 85 13.88 14.93 11.35
N GLY A 86 13.75 13.66 10.98
CA GLY A 86 12.65 12.78 11.41
C GLY A 86 11.29 13.09 10.79
N THR A 87 11.22 13.90 9.72
CA THR A 87 9.96 14.34 9.12
C THR A 87 9.55 13.52 7.90
N LEU A 88 10.52 12.90 7.22
CA LEU A 88 10.32 12.08 6.04
C LEU A 88 10.95 10.70 6.21
N ALA A 89 10.48 9.73 5.44
CA ALA A 89 11.11 8.43 5.33
C ALA A 89 10.98 7.91 3.90
N THR A 90 11.94 7.11 3.47
CA THR A 90 11.70 6.14 2.41
C THR A 90 11.34 4.81 3.04
N ASN A 91 10.51 4.03 2.36
CA ASN A 91 10.26 2.64 2.71
C ASN A 91 10.38 1.76 1.46
N ARG A 92 10.94 0.57 1.65
CA ARG A 92 11.07 -0.48 0.63
C ARG A 92 10.40 -1.73 1.16
N MET A 93 9.49 -2.31 0.39
CA MET A 93 8.91 -3.61 0.70
C MET A 93 9.04 -4.54 -0.49
N LYS A 94 9.30 -5.82 -0.22
CA LYS A 94 9.08 -6.88 -1.20
C LYS A 94 8.08 -7.88 -0.65
N ALA A 95 7.11 -8.24 -1.49
CA ALA A 95 6.12 -9.24 -1.14
C ALA A 95 5.67 -10.02 -2.37
N ASP A 96 5.41 -11.30 -2.19
CA ASP A 96 4.66 -12.09 -3.16
C ASP A 96 3.16 -11.90 -2.91
N LEU A 97 2.36 -11.94 -3.99
CA LEU A 97 0.91 -11.91 -3.89
C LEU A 97 0.27 -13.01 -4.74
N SER A 98 -0.86 -13.51 -4.27
CA SER A 98 -1.69 -14.47 -5.00
C SER A 98 -3.17 -14.06 -4.94
N TRP A 99 -3.91 -14.36 -6.00
CA TRP A 99 -5.35 -14.09 -6.07
C TRP A 99 -6.04 -15.03 -7.06
N THR A 100 -7.32 -15.32 -6.83
CA THR A 100 -8.12 -16.13 -7.75
C THR A 100 -8.80 -15.21 -8.75
N ASP A 101 -8.63 -15.47 -10.05
CA ASP A 101 -9.33 -14.70 -11.09
C ASP A 101 -10.81 -15.10 -11.21
N LYS A 102 -11.53 -14.42 -12.10
CA LYS A 102 -12.97 -14.66 -12.32
C LYS A 102 -13.28 -16.06 -12.88
N GLU A 103 -12.29 -16.74 -13.43
CA GLU A 103 -12.39 -18.09 -13.99
C GLU A 103 -12.07 -19.17 -12.93
N GLY A 104 -11.80 -18.76 -11.68
CA GLY A 104 -11.44 -19.66 -10.59
C GLY A 104 -9.97 -20.09 -10.63
N LYS A 105 -9.15 -19.50 -11.50
CA LYS A 105 -7.74 -19.88 -11.64
C LYS A 105 -6.87 -19.09 -10.68
N MET A 106 -5.98 -19.79 -9.98
CA MET A 106 -4.97 -19.18 -9.12
C MET A 106 -3.96 -18.41 -9.97
N LYS A 107 -3.70 -17.16 -9.59
CA LYS A 107 -2.67 -16.29 -10.15
C LYS A 107 -1.68 -15.87 -9.07
N GLN A 108 -0.46 -15.58 -9.50
CA GLN A 108 0.62 -15.12 -8.64
C GLN A 108 1.28 -13.89 -9.26
N GLY A 109 1.88 -13.08 -8.41
CA GLY A 109 2.71 -11.94 -8.77
C GLY A 109 3.60 -11.55 -7.59
N SER A 110 4.38 -10.50 -7.78
CA SER A 110 5.17 -9.91 -6.71
C SER A 110 5.20 -8.39 -6.85
N VAL A 111 5.45 -7.73 -5.73
CA VAL A 111 5.69 -6.28 -5.64
C VAL A 111 7.07 -6.05 -5.02
N ASP A 112 7.77 -5.04 -5.51
CA ASP A 112 9.03 -4.52 -4.97
C ASP A 112 8.88 -3.01 -4.99
N THR A 113 8.51 -2.47 -3.84
CA THR A 113 7.96 -1.13 -3.72
C THR A 113 9.05 -0.11 -3.38
N LEU A 114 8.80 1.14 -3.73
CA LEU A 114 9.49 2.30 -3.19
C LEU A 114 8.44 3.32 -2.78
N GLU A 115 8.47 3.69 -1.51
CA GLU A 115 7.48 4.58 -0.91
C GLU A 115 8.20 5.78 -0.30
N VAL A 116 7.55 6.94 -0.34
CA VAL A 116 7.96 8.14 0.39
C VAL A 116 6.86 8.47 1.39
N LEU A 117 7.24 8.61 2.64
CA LEU A 117 6.34 8.83 3.76
C LEU A 117 6.67 10.14 4.46
N ARG A 118 5.64 10.75 5.04
CA ARG A 118 5.77 11.93 5.88
C ARG A 118 5.15 11.66 7.24
N ARG A 119 5.87 12.09 8.28
CA ARG A 119 5.36 12.11 9.65
C ARG A 119 4.37 13.26 9.81
N GLN A 120 3.18 12.93 10.28
CA GLN A 120 2.08 13.84 10.53
C GLN A 120 2.26 14.55 11.90
N PRO A 121 1.55 15.67 12.16
CA PRO A 121 1.62 16.37 13.45
C PRO A 121 1.20 15.51 14.64
N ASP A 122 0.33 14.51 14.43
CA ASP A 122 -0.10 13.56 15.47
C ASP A 122 0.91 12.41 15.70
N GLY A 123 2.04 12.45 14.99
CA GLY A 123 3.11 11.47 15.08
C GLY A 123 2.93 10.25 14.17
N SER A 124 1.79 10.10 13.50
CA SER A 124 1.56 9.01 12.55
C SER A 124 2.37 9.19 11.27
N TRP A 125 2.57 8.11 10.51
CA TRP A 125 3.17 8.14 9.18
C TRP A 125 2.11 7.93 8.11
N ARG A 126 2.28 8.62 6.97
CA ARG A 126 1.43 8.45 5.79
C ARG A 126 2.26 8.49 4.51
N TYR A 127 1.81 7.75 3.51
CA TYR A 127 2.32 7.79 2.16
C TYR A 127 2.07 9.15 1.52
N VAL A 128 3.14 9.74 0.99
CA VAL A 128 3.11 10.86 0.05
C VAL A 128 3.26 10.33 -1.38
N ILE A 129 4.12 9.32 -1.56
CA ILE A 129 4.29 8.57 -2.80
C ILE A 129 4.26 7.08 -2.47
N ASP A 130 3.49 6.33 -3.23
CA ASP A 130 3.45 4.88 -3.24
C ASP A 130 3.72 4.38 -4.67
N ASP A 131 4.85 3.72 -4.85
CA ASP A 131 5.24 3.08 -6.10
C ASP A 131 5.35 1.56 -5.89
N PRO A 132 4.30 0.78 -6.21
CA PRO A 132 4.32 -0.68 -6.08
C PRO A 132 5.36 -1.40 -6.96
N TYR A 133 6.04 -0.66 -7.84
CA TYR A 133 6.99 -1.16 -8.83
C TYR A 133 8.41 -0.60 -8.62
N GLY A 134 8.64 0.12 -7.52
CA GLY A 134 9.97 0.52 -7.06
C GLY A 134 10.72 1.44 -8.02
N SER A 135 10.01 2.06 -8.96
CA SER A 135 10.54 2.80 -10.12
C SER A 135 11.45 1.99 -11.08
N MET A 136 11.40 0.65 -11.05
CA MET A 136 12.13 -0.25 -11.98
C MET A 136 11.35 -0.57 -13.28
N ARG A 137 10.50 0.35 -13.74
CA ARG A 137 9.56 0.10 -14.86
C ARG A 137 10.27 -0.20 -16.19
N ALA A 138 11.38 0.47 -16.48
CA ALA A 138 12.18 0.21 -17.68
C ALA A 138 12.77 -1.23 -17.70
N GLY A 139 13.04 -1.81 -16.53
CA GLY A 139 13.52 -3.19 -16.39
C GLY A 139 12.40 -4.24 -16.45
N MET A 140 11.13 -3.86 -16.28
CA MET A 140 10.00 -4.80 -16.35
C MET A 140 9.66 -5.21 -17.79
N THR A 141 9.98 -4.39 -18.79
CA THR A 141 9.84 -4.73 -20.22
C THR A 141 10.86 -5.78 -20.68
N GLN A 142 11.97 -5.96 -19.95
CA GLN A 142 13.05 -6.92 -20.28
C GLN A 142 12.99 -8.25 -19.51
N ARG A 143 12.12 -8.38 -18.50
CA ARG A 143 11.94 -9.61 -17.69
C ARG A 143 10.73 -10.44 -18.12
N GLN A 144 10.40 -10.50 -19.40
CA GLN A 144 9.60 -11.62 -19.89
C GLN A 144 10.55 -12.81 -20.05
N PRO A 145 10.28 -13.97 -19.41
CA PRO A 145 11.05 -15.16 -19.72
C PRO A 145 10.84 -15.53 -21.19
N ALA A 146 11.92 -16.02 -21.81
CA ALA A 146 11.86 -16.72 -23.11
C ALA A 146 11.01 -17.98 -23.02
#